data_AF-A0A940E736-F1
#
_entry.id   AF-A0A940E736-F1
#
_cell.length_a   1.000
_cell.length_b   1.000
_cell.length_c   1.000
_cell.angle_alpha   90.00
_cell.angle_beta   90.00
_cell.angle_gamma   90.00
#
_symmetry.space_group_name_H-M   'P 1'
#
loop_
_entity.id
_entity.type
_entity.pdbx_description
1 polymer ?
#
loop_
_entity_poly.entity_id
_entity_poly.type
_entity_poly.pdbx_seq_one_letter_code
_entity_poly.pdbx_strand_id
1 'polypeptide(L)'
;MESIYIESLIETNIYSPFPTVLDTERPDLVAANMLEGRIGVLIDGTPVALVLPTTLPMFFQSLDDYYQRYLVGAFLRLLRFLSFFMTLLVPALFLALITHHQAMIPTRLLMSLAVQRESVLFPAIIELMRRKAFKQKREGLSLLFTSLHFPYVGIAQSILQVCFARC
;
A
#
# COMPACT_ATOMS: atom_id res chain seq x y z
N MET A 1 7.82 -6.82 -23.28
CA MET A 1 9.20 -7.20 -22.91
C MET A 1 10.13 -6.01 -23.12
N GLU A 2 10.10 -5.38 -24.30
CA GLU A 2 10.89 -4.18 -24.61
C GLU A 2 10.69 -3.00 -23.63
N SER A 3 9.46 -2.76 -23.17
CA SER A 3 9.15 -1.65 -22.26
C SER A 3 9.91 -1.71 -20.94
N ILE A 4 10.10 -2.90 -20.37
CA ILE A 4 10.77 -3.11 -19.08
C ILE A 4 12.27 -2.83 -19.19
N TYR A 5 12.90 -3.23 -20.31
CA TYR A 5 14.30 -2.91 -20.56
C TYR A 5 14.51 -1.40 -20.65
N ILE A 6 13.65 -0.72 -21.43
CA ILE A 6 13.72 0.74 -21.61
C ILE A 6 13.44 1.46 -20.28
N GLU A 7 12.47 1.00 -19.49
CA GLU A 7 12.20 1.53 -18.16
C GLU A 7 13.45 1.46 -17.26
N SER A 8 14.11 0.30 -17.19
CA SER A 8 15.33 0.14 -16.39
C SER A 8 16.51 0.98 -16.87
N LEU A 9 16.56 1.33 -18.16
CA LEU A 9 17.58 2.21 -18.74
C LEU A 9 17.33 3.69 -18.44
N ILE A 10 16.06 4.09 -18.32
CA ILE A 10 15.64 5.46 -18.04
C ILE A 10 15.68 5.75 -16.53
N GLU A 11 15.42 4.74 -15.69
CA GLU A 11 15.44 4.88 -14.24
C GLU A 11 16.84 5.27 -13.74
N THR A 12 17.02 6.56 -13.48
CA THR A 12 18.35 7.16 -13.24
C THR A 12 18.82 6.96 -11.80
N ASN A 13 17.91 6.73 -10.85
CA ASN A 13 18.23 6.72 -9.43
C ASN A 13 17.79 5.43 -8.73
N ILE A 14 18.73 4.49 -8.60
CA ILE A 14 18.57 3.22 -7.89
C ILE A 14 18.34 3.42 -6.38
N TYR A 15 18.73 4.56 -5.82
CA TYR A 15 18.57 4.86 -4.40
C TYR A 15 17.20 5.47 -4.05
N SER A 16 16.40 5.82 -5.06
CA SER A 16 15.03 6.27 -4.81
C SER A 16 14.17 5.08 -4.42
N PRO A 17 13.51 5.08 -3.24
CA PRO A 17 12.57 4.03 -2.87
C PRO A 17 11.26 4.11 -3.67
N PHE A 18 11.06 5.19 -4.43
CA PHE A 18 9.90 5.38 -5.30
C PHE A 18 10.32 5.22 -6.76
N PRO A 19 9.56 4.44 -7.56
CA PRO A 19 9.87 4.28 -8.98
C PRO A 19 9.71 5.62 -9.67
N THR A 20 10.71 5.98 -10.47
CA THR A 20 10.79 7.28 -11.17
C THR A 20 10.06 7.29 -12.51
N VAL A 21 9.67 6.10 -12.97
CA VAL A 21 8.89 5.82 -14.17
C VAL A 21 7.56 5.19 -13.76
N LEU A 22 6.46 5.60 -14.39
CA LEU A 22 5.15 4.95 -14.24
C LEU A 22 4.75 4.32 -15.57
N ASP A 23 4.53 3.02 -15.56
CA ASP A 23 3.97 2.28 -16.68
C ASP A 23 2.44 2.35 -16.66
N THR A 24 1.83 2.61 -17.82
CA THR A 24 0.38 2.60 -17.94
C THR A 24 -0.07 2.12 -19.31
N GLU A 25 -1.03 1.21 -19.33
CA GLU A 25 -1.75 0.77 -20.53
C GLU A 25 -2.84 1.76 -20.96
N ARG A 26 -3.21 2.71 -20.07
CA ARG A 26 -4.33 3.63 -20.31
C ARG A 26 -3.83 4.93 -20.92
N PRO A 27 -4.14 5.22 -22.20
CA PRO A 27 -3.65 6.43 -22.87
C PRO A 27 -4.26 7.71 -22.27
N ASP A 28 -5.46 7.63 -21.71
CA ASP A 28 -6.14 8.75 -21.03
C ASP A 28 -5.30 9.30 -19.87
N LEU A 29 -4.64 8.41 -19.13
CA LEU A 29 -3.77 8.79 -18.01
C LEU A 29 -2.49 9.47 -18.51
N VAL A 30 -1.94 9.01 -19.63
CA VAL A 30 -0.77 9.64 -20.25
C VAL A 30 -1.12 11.06 -20.67
N ALA A 31 -2.27 11.25 -21.32
CA ALA A 31 -2.73 12.58 -21.71
C ALA A 31 -2.95 13.50 -20.50
N ALA A 32 -3.58 13.00 -19.42
CA ALA A 32 -3.75 13.78 -18.19
C ALA A 32 -2.41 14.21 -17.59
N ASN A 33 -1.44 13.29 -17.51
CA ASN A 33 -0.10 13.59 -17.00
C ASN A 33 0.70 14.54 -17.91
N MET A 34 0.51 14.45 -19.23
CA MET A 34 1.11 15.41 -20.16
C MET A 34 0.52 16.82 -20.00
N LEU A 35 -0.78 16.94 -19.68
CA LEU A 35 -1.41 18.21 -19.35
C LEU A 35 -0.87 18.82 -18.05
N GLU A 36 -0.43 17.99 -17.10
CA GLU A 36 0.28 18.44 -15.89
C GLU A 36 1.75 18.85 -16.14
N GLY A 37 2.23 18.75 -17.39
CA GLY A 37 3.60 19.09 -17.77
C GLY A 37 4.61 17.96 -17.65
N ARG A 38 4.15 16.70 -17.60
CA ARG A 38 5.01 15.50 -17.60
C ARG A 38 5.26 14.99 -19.02
N ILE A 39 6.25 14.11 -19.15
CA ILE A 39 6.67 13.49 -20.41
C ILE A 39 6.09 12.07 -20.47
N GLY A 40 5.39 11.77 -21.57
CA GLY A 40 4.95 10.41 -21.91
C GLY A 40 5.81 9.85 -23.04
N VAL A 41 6.35 8.65 -22.87
CA VAL A 41 7.14 7.92 -23.86
C VAL A 41 6.32 6.72 -24.33
N LEU A 42 6.04 6.64 -25.63
CA LEU A 42 5.45 5.47 -26.27
C LEU A 42 6.55 4.67 -26.95
N ILE A 43 6.55 3.37 -26.72
CA ILE A 43 7.51 2.42 -27.30
C ILE A 43 6.79 1.58 -28.34
N ASP A 44 7.36 1.50 -29.54
CA ASP A 44 6.82 0.68 -30.62
C ASP A 44 6.82 -0.80 -30.24
N GLY A 45 5.74 -1.52 -30.57
CA GLY A 45 5.58 -2.93 -30.24
C GLY A 45 5.10 -3.25 -28.82
N THR A 46 4.85 -2.26 -27.95
CA THR A 46 4.22 -2.48 -26.64
C THR A 46 3.00 -1.58 -26.40
N PRO A 47 1.85 -2.12 -25.95
CA PRO A 47 0.65 -1.32 -25.67
C PRO A 47 0.71 -0.58 -24.31
N VAL A 48 1.92 -0.23 -23.87
CA VAL A 48 2.19 0.41 -22.58
C VAL A 48 2.98 1.68 -22.83
N ALA A 49 2.55 2.77 -22.21
CA ALA A 49 3.24 4.05 -22.22
C ALA A 49 3.95 4.29 -20.88
N LEU A 50 5.10 4.94 -20.93
CA LEU A 50 5.89 5.30 -19.75
C LEU A 50 5.71 6.79 -19.45
N VAL A 51 5.40 7.15 -18.21
CA VAL A 51 5.23 8.54 -17.75
C VAL A 51 6.36 8.94 -16.81
N LEU A 52 6.96 10.10 -17.06
CA LEU A 52 8.20 10.59 -16.44
C LEU A 52 8.16 12.12 -16.26
N PRO A 53 8.72 12.71 -15.17
CA PRO A 53 9.08 12.05 -13.93
C PRO A 53 7.83 11.77 -13.09
N THR A 54 7.81 10.64 -12.41
CA THR A 54 6.83 10.38 -11.36
C THR A 54 7.27 11.03 -10.06
N THR A 55 6.30 11.45 -9.25
CA THR A 55 6.54 12.13 -7.99
C THR A 55 5.69 11.49 -6.91
N LEU A 56 6.13 11.51 -5.65
CA LEU A 56 5.40 10.94 -4.52
C LEU A 56 3.89 11.30 -4.48
N PRO A 57 3.45 12.56 -4.72
CA PRO A 57 2.03 12.91 -4.69
C PRO A 57 1.17 12.23 -5.77
N MET A 58 1.79 11.67 -6.81
CA MET A 58 1.11 10.96 -7.89
C MET A 58 0.56 9.61 -7.41
N PHE A 59 1.26 8.94 -6.48
CA PHE A 59 0.81 7.67 -5.89
C PHE A 59 -0.39 7.83 -4.94
N PHE A 60 -0.65 9.05 -4.47
CA PHE A 60 -1.84 9.37 -3.68
C PHE A 60 -3.05 9.71 -4.53
N GLN A 61 -2.90 9.77 -5.85
CA GLN A 61 -3.96 10.07 -6.80
C GLN A 61 -4.39 8.79 -7.51
N SER A 62 -5.70 8.56 -7.58
CA SER A 62 -6.26 7.45 -8.36
C SER A 62 -6.73 7.97 -9.70
N LEU A 63 -6.82 7.07 -10.68
CA LEU A 63 -7.31 7.41 -12.02
C LEU A 63 -8.74 7.92 -12.00
N ASP A 64 -9.54 7.40 -11.06
CA ASP A 64 -10.94 7.79 -10.90
C ASP A 64 -11.09 9.26 -10.43
N ASP A 65 -10.08 9.82 -9.75
CA ASP A 65 -10.13 11.20 -9.26
C ASP A 65 -10.13 12.22 -10.42
N TYR A 66 -9.57 11.86 -11.58
CA TYR A 66 -9.56 12.72 -12.78
C TYR A 66 -10.92 12.83 -13.46
N TYR A 67 -11.80 11.85 -13.26
CA TYR A 67 -13.16 11.85 -13.81
C TYR A 67 -14.16 12.53 -12.87
N GLN A 68 -13.76 12.88 -11.65
CA GLN A 68 -14.61 13.53 -10.66
C GLN A 68 -14.46 15.05 -10.70
N ARG A 69 -15.44 15.74 -10.12
CA ARG A 69 -15.35 17.19 -9.91
C ARG A 69 -14.16 17.51 -9.01
N TYR A 70 -13.43 18.58 -9.35
CA TYR A 70 -12.20 19.01 -8.67
C TYR A 70 -12.34 19.04 -7.14
N LEU A 71 -13.49 19.52 -6.63
CA LEU A 71 -13.72 19.68 -5.20
C LEU A 71 -13.82 18.32 -4.48
N VAL A 72 -14.48 17.36 -5.11
CA VAL A 72 -14.62 15.99 -4.58
C VAL A 72 -13.28 15.27 -4.64
N GLY A 73 -12.58 15.35 -5.79
CA GLY A 73 -11.25 14.75 -5.95
C GLY A 73 -10.22 15.33 -4.98
N ALA A 74 -10.21 16.65 -4.75
CA ALA A 74 -9.33 17.30 -3.79
C ALA A 74 -9.63 16.87 -2.34
N PHE A 75 -10.90 16.72 -1.99
CA PHE A 75 -11.30 16.23 -0.66
C PHE A 75 -10.86 14.77 -0.43
N LEU A 76 -11.07 13.88 -1.41
CA LEU A 76 -10.60 12.49 -1.33
C LEU A 76 -9.08 12.41 -1.23
N ARG A 77 -8.37 13.24 -1.98
CA ARG A 77 -6.91 13.35 -1.93
C ARG A 77 -6.43 13.74 -0.53
N LEU A 78 -7.07 14.73 0.11
CA LEU A 78 -6.78 15.14 1.49
C LEU A 78 -7.05 14.01 2.49
N LEU A 79 -8.16 13.28 2.34
CA LEU A 79 -8.47 12.13 3.19
C LEU A 79 -7.43 11.01 3.08
N ARG A 80 -6.87 10.74 1.89
CA ARG A 80 -5.80 9.74 1.72
C ARG A 80 -4.49 10.16 2.40
N PHE A 81 -4.16 11.45 2.37
CA PHE A 81 -3.00 11.94 3.12
C PHE A 81 -3.22 11.80 4.63
N LEU A 82 -4.39 12.19 5.14
CA LEU A 82 -4.72 12.06 6.56
C LEU A 82 -4.74 10.59 7.01
N SER A 83 -5.33 9.69 6.22
CA SER A 83 -5.38 8.27 6.55
C SER A 83 -3.98 7.65 6.62
N PHE A 84 -3.09 8.00 5.68
CA PHE A 84 -1.70 7.56 5.69
C PHE A 84 -0.98 7.94 6.99
N PHE A 85 -1.11 9.19 7.45
CA PHE A 85 -0.53 9.62 8.72
C PHE A 85 -1.18 8.92 9.92
N MET A 86 -2.50 8.79 9.95
CA MET A 86 -3.20 8.14 11.06
C MET A 86 -2.82 6.66 11.19
N THR A 87 -2.70 5.93 10.09
CA THR A 87 -2.29 4.51 10.12
C THR A 87 -0.88 4.31 10.68
N LEU A 88 0.02 5.30 10.54
CA LEU A 88 1.36 5.26 11.13
C LEU A 88 1.37 5.75 12.58
N LEU A 89 0.65 6.84 12.86
CA LEU A 89 0.70 7.55 14.13
C LEU A 89 -0.12 6.84 15.22
N VAL A 90 -1.29 6.30 14.89
CA VAL A 90 -2.16 5.59 15.85
C VAL A 90 -1.47 4.38 16.51
N PRO A 91 -0.87 3.42 15.78
CA PRO A 91 -0.22 2.28 16.43
C PRO A 91 1.04 2.69 17.22
N ALA A 92 1.81 3.66 16.74
CA ALA A 92 2.97 4.17 17.46
C ALA A 92 2.57 4.86 18.76
N LEU A 93 1.53 5.69 18.72
CA LEU A 93 0.99 6.41 19.88
C LEU A 93 0.33 5.42 20.86
N PHE A 94 -0.43 4.46 20.36
CA PHE A 94 -0.98 3.38 21.19
C PHE A 94 0.14 2.63 21.94
N LEU A 95 1.22 2.27 21.24
CA LEU A 95 2.36 1.58 21.84
C LEU A 95 3.09 2.45 22.89
N ALA A 96 3.29 3.74 22.61
CA ALA A 96 3.91 4.67 23.55
C ALA A 96 3.06 4.90 24.82
N LEU A 97 1.74 4.92 24.69
CA LEU A 97 0.83 5.08 25.83
C LEU A 97 0.87 3.87 26.76
N ILE A 98 0.86 2.65 26.21
CA ILE A 98 0.91 1.44 27.03
C ILE A 98 2.26 1.25 27.73
N THR A 99 3.37 1.75 27.16
CA THR A 99 4.70 1.61 27.78
C THR A 99 4.94 2.63 28.88
N HIS A 100 4.49 3.88 28.71
CA HIS A 100 4.80 4.97 29.65
C HIS A 100 3.71 5.26 30.69
N HIS A 101 2.44 4.91 30.44
CA HIS A 101 1.33 5.16 31.38
C HIS A 101 0.49 3.90 31.65
N GLN A 102 1.13 2.86 32.20
CA GLN A 102 0.47 1.59 32.54
C GLN A 102 -0.62 1.74 33.62
N ALA A 103 -0.50 2.75 34.50
CA ALA A 103 -1.41 2.95 35.64
C ALA A 103 -2.75 3.59 35.26
N MET A 104 -2.91 4.12 34.04
CA MET A 104 -4.12 4.84 33.61
C MET A 104 -5.08 3.96 32.81
N ILE A 105 -4.69 2.70 32.51
CA ILE A 105 -5.51 1.76 31.74
C ILE A 105 -6.42 0.98 32.70
N PRO A 106 -7.76 1.14 32.63
CA PRO A 106 -8.67 0.37 33.46
C PRO A 106 -8.48 -1.13 33.18
N THR A 107 -8.35 -1.91 34.25
CA THR A 107 -8.05 -3.36 34.23
C THR A 107 -8.98 -4.18 33.32
N ARG A 108 -10.20 -3.68 33.04
CA ARG A 108 -11.14 -4.28 32.09
C ARG A 108 -10.60 -4.36 30.66
N LEU A 109 -9.83 -3.35 30.21
CA LEU A 109 -9.22 -3.36 28.87
C LEU A 109 -8.02 -4.32 28.79
N LEU A 110 -7.19 -4.38 29.84
CA LEU A 110 -6.03 -5.28 29.91
C LEU A 110 -6.45 -6.76 29.85
N MET A 111 -7.51 -7.16 30.55
CA MET A 111 -8.04 -8.53 30.44
C MET A 111 -8.56 -8.85 29.03
N SER A 112 -9.25 -7.91 28.38
CA SER A 112 -9.74 -8.13 27.00
C SER A 112 -8.62 -8.26 25.95
N LEU A 113 -7.46 -7.65 26.22
CA LEU A 113 -6.25 -7.77 25.40
C LEU A 113 -5.49 -9.08 25.69
N ALA A 114 -5.40 -9.51 26.95
CA ALA A 114 -4.77 -10.77 27.34
C ALA A 114 -5.50 -11.99 26.71
N VAL A 115 -6.84 -12.01 26.77
CA VAL A 115 -7.67 -13.08 26.17
C VAL A 115 -7.53 -13.13 24.63
N GLN A 116 -7.28 -12.00 23.98
CA GLN A 116 -7.04 -11.95 22.52
C GLN A 116 -5.61 -12.40 22.13
N ARG A 117 -4.62 -12.22 23.00
CA ARG A 117 -3.23 -12.62 22.72
C ARG A 117 -3.02 -14.13 22.87
N GLU A 118 -3.73 -14.78 23.78
CA GLU A 118 -3.57 -16.23 24.01
C GLU A 118 -4.23 -17.10 22.94
N SER A 119 -5.37 -16.68 22.40
CA SER A 119 -6.15 -17.49 21.45
C SER A 119 -5.64 -17.45 20.01
N VAL A 120 -4.90 -16.41 19.61
CA VAL A 120 -4.52 -16.18 18.19
C VAL A 120 -3.04 -16.45 17.90
N LEU A 121 -2.12 -16.18 18.84
CA LEU A 121 -0.68 -16.21 18.52
C LEU A 121 -0.06 -17.62 18.51
N PHE A 122 -0.55 -18.56 19.32
CA PHE A 122 0.01 -19.92 19.39
C PHE A 122 -0.47 -20.87 18.28
N PRO A 123 -1.73 -20.83 17.79
CA PRO A 123 -2.13 -21.63 16.63
C PRO A 123 -1.68 -21.00 15.29
N ALA A 124 -1.60 -19.67 15.19
CA ALA A 124 -1.33 -19.00 13.91
C ALA A 124 0.10 -19.17 13.40
N ILE A 125 1.12 -19.20 14.28
CA ILE A 125 2.52 -19.42 13.85
C ILE A 125 2.67 -20.82 13.27
N ILE A 126 2.07 -21.83 13.92
CA ILE A 126 2.09 -23.22 13.46
C ILE A 126 1.31 -23.36 12.15
N GLU A 127 0.15 -22.70 12.03
CA GLU A 127 -0.64 -22.71 10.80
C GLU A 127 0.05 -22.01 9.63
N LEU A 128 0.71 -20.86 9.88
CA LEU A 128 1.49 -20.12 8.88
C LEU A 128 2.74 -20.91 8.45
N MET A 129 3.45 -21.55 9.37
CA MET A 129 4.57 -22.44 9.06
C MET A 129 4.13 -23.60 8.15
N ARG A 130 3.00 -24.25 8.49
CA ARG A 130 2.43 -25.34 7.68
C ARG A 130 1.99 -24.86 6.29
N ARG A 131 1.31 -23.71 6.21
CA ARG A 131 0.89 -23.10 4.93
C ARG A 131 2.10 -22.68 4.08
N LYS A 132 3.12 -22.05 4.68
CA LYS A 132 4.35 -21.65 3.99
C LYS A 132 5.12 -22.86 3.48
N ALA A 133 5.29 -23.90 4.29
CA ALA A 133 5.95 -25.14 3.87
C ALA A 133 5.19 -25.83 2.71
N PHE A 134 3.86 -25.84 2.76
CA PHE A 134 3.03 -26.39 1.68
C PHE A 134 3.08 -25.54 0.40
N LYS A 135 3.11 -24.21 0.54
CA LYS A 135 3.15 -23.27 -0.61
C LYS A 135 4.53 -23.20 -1.25
N GLN A 136 5.62 -23.32 -0.48
CA GLN A 136 7.01 -23.41 -0.97
C GLN A 136 7.20 -24.60 -1.91
N LYS A 137 6.52 -25.72 -1.63
CA LYS A 137 6.56 -26.92 -2.48
C LYS A 137 5.71 -26.79 -3.76
N ARG A 138 4.85 -25.77 -3.84
CA ARG A 138 3.85 -25.61 -4.90
C ARG A 138 4.19 -24.49 -5.90
N GLU A 139 4.99 -23.51 -5.52
CA GLU A 139 5.17 -22.28 -6.29
C GLU A 139 6.65 -21.85 -6.35
N GLY A 140 7.44 -22.50 -7.21
CA GLY A 140 8.72 -21.96 -7.67
C GLY A 140 8.54 -21.03 -8.87
N LEU A 141 7.76 -19.94 -8.77
CA LEU A 141 7.74 -18.85 -9.78
C LEU A 141 6.94 -17.56 -9.43
N SER A 142 6.28 -17.44 -8.27
CA SER A 142 5.34 -16.32 -8.01
C SER A 142 5.88 -15.24 -7.04
N LEU A 143 7.13 -15.34 -6.60
CA LEU A 143 7.70 -14.57 -5.47
C LEU A 143 8.20 -13.16 -5.80
N LEU A 144 7.49 -12.37 -6.61
CA LEU A 144 7.75 -10.92 -6.67
C LEU A 144 6.47 -10.06 -6.70
N PHE A 145 5.34 -10.60 -7.17
CA PHE A 145 4.17 -9.76 -7.47
C PHE A 145 3.24 -9.49 -6.26
N THR A 146 3.28 -10.30 -5.20
CA THR A 146 2.39 -10.12 -4.02
C THR A 146 3.02 -9.38 -2.84
N SER A 147 4.33 -9.13 -2.86
CA SER A 147 5.00 -8.41 -1.76
C SER A 147 4.94 -6.89 -1.88
N LEU A 148 4.53 -6.36 -3.03
CA LEU A 148 4.51 -4.92 -3.32
C LEU A 148 3.11 -4.33 -3.56
N HIS A 149 2.08 -5.14 -3.80
CA HIS A 149 0.73 -4.64 -4.10
C HIS A 149 -0.17 -4.53 -2.85
N PHE A 150 0.25 -3.70 -1.88
CA PHE A 150 -0.49 -3.24 -0.68
C PHE A 150 -0.29 -4.00 0.65
N PRO A 151 0.82 -3.74 1.36
CA PRO A 151 0.86 -3.91 2.82
C PRO A 151 -0.15 -3.00 3.56
N TYR A 152 -0.64 -1.93 2.92
CA TYR A 152 -1.56 -0.95 3.54
C TYR A 152 -3.03 -1.42 3.59
N VAL A 153 -3.50 -2.15 2.58
CA VAL A 153 -4.88 -2.67 2.52
C VAL A 153 -5.05 -3.81 3.52
N GLY A 154 -4.03 -4.67 3.70
CA GLY A 154 -4.07 -5.78 4.66
C GLY A 154 -4.07 -5.32 6.13
N ILE A 155 -3.35 -4.22 6.45
CA ILE A 155 -3.36 -3.64 7.80
C ILE A 155 -4.70 -2.92 8.06
N ALA A 156 -5.25 -2.21 7.07
CA ALA A 156 -6.58 -1.62 7.18
C ALA A 156 -7.69 -2.68 7.28
N GLN A 157 -7.65 -3.76 6.51
CA GLN A 157 -8.63 -4.86 6.59
C GLN A 157 -8.54 -5.65 7.90
N SER A 158 -7.34 -5.86 8.44
CA SER A 158 -7.18 -6.55 9.74
C SER A 158 -7.69 -5.69 10.90
N ILE A 159 -7.46 -4.37 10.87
CA ILE A 159 -8.03 -3.44 11.86
C ILE A 159 -9.56 -3.33 11.68
N LEU A 160 -10.06 -3.29 10.45
CA LEU A 160 -11.50 -3.21 10.17
C LEU A 160 -12.23 -4.52 10.52
N GLN A 161 -11.64 -5.70 10.29
CA GLN A 161 -12.22 -6.99 10.69
C GLN A 161 -12.26 -7.16 12.21
N VAL A 162 -11.27 -6.67 12.94
CA VAL A 162 -11.30 -6.65 14.42
C VAL A 162 -12.37 -5.68 14.93
N CYS A 163 -12.68 -4.62 14.18
CA CYS A 163 -13.70 -3.64 14.55
C CYS A 163 -15.14 -4.04 14.13
N PHE A 164 -15.32 -4.78 13.03
CA PHE A 164 -16.64 -5.18 12.50
C PHE A 164 -17.11 -6.59 12.94
N ALA A 165 -16.22 -7.49 13.36
CA ALA A 165 -16.62 -8.85 13.76
C ALA A 165 -17.33 -8.94 15.14
N ARG A 166 -17.73 -7.80 15.73
CA ARG A 166 -18.47 -7.71 17.00
C ARG A 166 -19.63 -6.69 16.99
N CYS A 167 -20.14 -6.34 15.82
CA CYS A 167 -21.53 -5.88 15.68
C CYS A 167 -22.38 -7.02 15.11
#